data_AF-A0A436WE65-F1
#
_entry.id   AF-A0A436WE65-F1
#
_cell.length_a   1.000
_cell.length_b   1.000
_cell.length_c   1.000
_cell.angle_alpha   90.00
_cell.angle_beta   90.00
_cell.angle_gamma   90.00
#
_symmetry.space_group_name_H-M   'P 1'
#
loop_
_entity.id
_entity.type
_entity.pdbx_description
1 polymer ?
#
loop_
_entity_poly.entity_id
_entity_poly.type
_entity_poly.pdbx_seq_one_letter_code
_entity_poly.pdbx_strand_id
1 'polypeptide(L)'
;MAKHPDKKTPPPALDDRGAPKRRPLTEFLDAAESLEPGGFAEAPQADFTGTPLTGSISDWAGQIEREAEKQPKAKAPKKIPERSSAPGRTARGTSMGGAASAKERTAAGLNPVAGLDISLEDAESISSGGVTATVAALSALIESGNPLHKDGVLWTPHRPTRPEKSEGGIAIKMVSDFEPAGDQPTAIKDLVEGVDQNDRTQVLLGVTGSGKTFTMAKVIEETQRPALILAPNKTLAAQLYAEFKKFFPENAVEYFVSYYDYYQPEAYVPRTDTYIEKESSINEQIDRMRHSATRSLLERDDVIIVASVSCIYGIGSVETYTAMTFQMQIGDRLDQRALLADLVAQQYKRQDINFVRGSFRVRGDTIEIFPAHLEDRAWRISMFGDEIEQITEFDPLTGQKTGELKSVKIYANSHYVTPRPTLNQAIKSIKEELKHRLQELEKAGRLLEAQRLEQRTRFDLEMLEATGSCAGIENYSRYLTGRQPGDPPPTLFEYVPDNALIFIDESHVTVPQIGGMYRGDFRRKATLAEYGFRLPSCMDNRPLRFEEWDAMRPLSVAVSATPGGWELE
;
A
#
# COMPACT_ATOMS: atom_id res chain seq x y z
N MET A 1 -42.03 69.18 -8.45
CA MET A 1 -42.52 69.98 -9.61
C MET A 1 -41.42 69.97 -10.65
N ALA A 2 -41.52 69.10 -11.67
CA ALA A 2 -41.76 69.44 -13.10
C ALA A 2 -40.48 69.88 -13.84
N LYS A 3 -40.12 69.45 -15.07
CA LYS A 3 -40.62 68.49 -16.07
C LYS A 3 -39.49 68.32 -17.14
N HIS A 4 -39.41 67.13 -17.75
CA HIS A 4 -38.76 66.71 -19.02
C HIS A 4 -39.14 67.60 -20.25
N PRO A 5 -38.74 67.33 -21.54
CA PRO A 5 -37.85 66.30 -22.14
C PRO A 5 -36.94 66.80 -23.30
N ASP A 6 -36.14 65.94 -23.97
CA ASP A 6 -36.00 65.97 -25.45
C ASP A 6 -35.40 64.69 -26.08
N LYS A 7 -35.67 64.52 -27.39
CA LYS A 7 -35.76 63.27 -28.18
C LYS A 7 -34.76 63.24 -29.38
N LYS A 8 -34.30 62.03 -29.75
CA LYS A 8 -33.87 61.50 -31.11
C LYS A 8 -32.53 62.03 -31.71
N THR A 9 -31.65 61.32 -32.48
CA THR A 9 -31.73 60.21 -33.48
C THR A 9 -30.28 59.67 -33.86
N PRO A 10 -30.01 58.76 -34.85
CA PRO A 10 -29.32 57.45 -34.72
C PRO A 10 -27.85 57.36 -35.27
N PRO A 11 -27.16 56.19 -35.31
CA PRO A 11 -25.73 56.07 -35.65
C PRO A 11 -25.46 55.70 -37.14
N PRO A 12 -24.23 55.93 -37.67
CA PRO A 12 -23.80 55.40 -38.96
C PRO A 12 -23.08 54.05 -38.84
N ALA A 13 -22.98 53.37 -39.99
CA ALA A 13 -22.78 51.95 -40.19
C ALA A 13 -21.33 51.45 -40.17
N LEU A 14 -21.23 50.11 -40.06
CA LEU A 14 -20.06 49.24 -40.23
C LEU A 14 -19.30 49.48 -41.53
N ASP A 15 -17.97 49.44 -41.47
CA ASP A 15 -17.15 48.99 -42.58
C ASP A 15 -16.02 48.06 -42.08
N ASP A 16 -15.70 47.12 -42.95
CA ASP A 16 -15.11 45.81 -42.77
C ASP A 16 -13.57 45.85 -42.81
N ARG A 17 -12.94 44.72 -42.45
CA ARG A 17 -11.49 44.36 -42.54
C ARG A 17 -10.65 44.53 -41.27
N GLY A 18 -10.88 43.65 -40.31
CA GLY A 18 -9.90 43.29 -39.28
C GLY A 18 -9.07 42.06 -39.68
N ALA A 19 -7.75 42.20 -39.75
CA ALA A 19 -6.79 41.15 -39.37
C ALA A 19 -5.35 41.72 -39.30
N PRO A 20 -4.76 41.89 -38.09
CA PRO A 20 -3.31 41.99 -37.96
C PRO A 20 -2.69 40.61 -37.70
N LYS A 21 -1.57 40.36 -38.39
CA LYS A 21 -0.71 39.17 -38.31
C LYS A 21 -0.24 38.89 -36.88
N ARG A 22 -0.35 37.63 -36.45
CA ARG A 22 0.31 37.12 -35.23
C ARG A 22 1.83 37.12 -35.40
N ARG A 23 2.55 37.74 -34.44
CA ARG A 23 3.98 37.51 -34.20
C ARG A 23 4.17 36.19 -33.43
N PRO A 24 5.31 35.51 -33.56
CA PRO A 24 5.57 34.29 -32.80
C PRO A 24 5.89 34.65 -31.34
N LEU A 25 5.14 34.06 -30.40
CA LEU A 25 5.37 34.19 -28.97
C LEU A 25 6.51 33.26 -28.56
N THR A 26 7.67 33.85 -28.30
CA THR A 26 8.76 33.26 -27.50
C THR A 26 8.84 34.08 -26.23
N GLU A 27 8.18 33.64 -25.15
CA GLU A 27 8.53 33.85 -23.73
C GLU A 27 7.34 33.48 -22.82
N PHE A 28 7.65 32.83 -21.69
CA PHE A 28 6.74 32.10 -20.81
C PHE A 28 5.99 33.00 -19.78
N LEU A 29 5.79 34.29 -20.07
CA LEU A 29 5.35 35.29 -19.07
C LEU A 29 4.04 36.03 -19.37
N ASP A 30 3.37 35.79 -20.51
CA ASP A 30 2.13 36.49 -20.89
C ASP A 30 0.81 35.72 -20.59
N ALA A 31 0.84 34.68 -19.75
CA ALA A 31 -0.35 33.88 -19.42
C ALA A 31 -1.19 34.45 -18.25
N ALA A 32 -1.05 35.73 -17.91
CA ALA A 32 -1.70 36.35 -16.74
C ALA A 32 -2.59 37.56 -17.09
N GLU A 33 -3.31 37.52 -18.20
CA GLU A 33 -4.46 38.42 -18.42
C GLU A 33 -5.78 37.74 -18.05
N SER A 34 -6.50 38.40 -17.13
CA SER A 34 -7.80 38.00 -16.62
C SER A 34 -8.90 38.14 -17.67
N LEU A 35 -9.49 37.02 -18.08
CA LEU A 35 -10.75 36.99 -18.84
C LEU A 35 -11.93 37.16 -17.86
N GLU A 36 -12.80 38.12 -18.13
CA GLU A 36 -14.05 38.36 -17.38
C GLU A 36 -14.97 37.10 -17.37
N PRO A 37 -15.71 36.86 -16.27
CA PRO A 37 -16.30 35.55 -15.98
C PRO A 37 -17.70 35.38 -16.58
N GLY A 38 -17.83 34.41 -17.49
CA GLY A 38 -19.12 33.95 -18.00
C GLY A 38 -19.22 32.43 -17.96
N GLY A 39 -19.78 31.89 -16.86
CA GLY A 39 -20.28 30.50 -16.80
C GLY A 39 -19.52 29.58 -15.83
N PHE A 40 -20.29 28.97 -14.91
CA PHE A 40 -19.93 27.89 -13.98
C PHE A 40 -18.59 28.04 -13.23
N ALA A 41 -18.60 28.85 -12.16
CA ALA A 41 -17.52 28.88 -11.17
C ALA A 41 -17.90 28.09 -9.90
N GLU A 42 -16.94 27.33 -9.39
CA GLU A 42 -16.91 26.67 -8.10
C GLU A 42 -16.93 27.72 -6.96
N ALA A 43 -17.50 27.38 -5.80
CA ALA A 43 -17.46 28.27 -4.64
C ALA A 43 -16.01 28.46 -4.17
N PRO A 44 -15.58 29.67 -3.76
CA PRO A 44 -14.21 29.88 -3.29
C PRO A 44 -13.92 29.01 -2.07
N GLN A 45 -12.88 28.18 -2.17
CA GLN A 45 -12.35 27.43 -1.03
C GLN A 45 -11.85 28.39 0.05
N ALA A 46 -11.95 27.96 1.31
CA ALA A 46 -11.34 28.68 2.41
C ALA A 46 -9.81 28.69 2.26
N ASP A 47 -9.17 29.82 2.58
CA ASP A 47 -7.72 29.94 2.57
C ASP A 47 -7.07 28.91 3.50
N PHE A 48 -5.90 28.42 3.08
CA PHE A 48 -5.05 27.50 3.84
C PHE A 48 -4.82 28.03 5.26
N THR A 49 -5.35 27.31 6.25
CA THR A 49 -5.08 27.55 7.67
C THR A 49 -4.17 26.45 8.18
N GLY A 50 -2.92 26.49 7.75
CA GLY A 50 -1.86 25.60 8.21
C GLY A 50 -0.51 26.12 7.75
N THR A 51 0.41 26.33 8.68
CA THR A 51 1.79 26.67 8.35
C THR A 51 2.43 25.45 7.69
N PRO A 52 3.00 25.54 6.48
CA PRO A 52 3.74 24.42 5.90
C PRO A 52 4.91 24.03 6.80
N LEU A 53 5.01 22.76 7.18
CA LEU A 53 6.16 22.26 7.93
C LEU A 53 7.41 22.32 7.03
N THR A 54 8.49 22.90 7.56
CA THR A 54 9.74 23.11 6.82
C THR A 54 10.92 22.53 7.61
N GLY A 55 11.90 21.94 6.93
CA GLY A 55 13.11 21.34 7.55
C GLY A 55 13.16 19.82 7.49
N SER A 56 14.10 19.23 8.24
CA SER A 56 14.30 17.77 8.33
C SER A 56 13.19 17.11 9.16
N ILE A 57 12.96 15.79 9.00
CA ILE A 57 11.92 15.06 9.75
C ILE A 57 12.11 15.18 11.27
N SER A 58 13.35 15.31 11.73
CA SER A 58 13.68 15.56 13.14
C SER A 58 13.14 16.91 13.65
N ASP A 59 13.03 17.92 12.78
CA ASP A 59 12.55 19.25 13.11
C ASP A 59 11.02 19.34 13.14
N TRP A 60 10.34 18.40 12.47
CA TRP A 60 8.87 18.36 12.42
C TRP A 60 8.26 18.04 13.78
N ALA A 61 8.92 17.21 14.59
CA ALA A 61 8.44 16.87 15.94
C ALA A 61 8.27 18.11 16.82
N GLY A 62 9.24 19.02 16.82
CA GLY A 62 9.18 20.25 17.60
C GLY A 62 8.24 21.33 17.04
N GLN A 63 7.88 21.25 15.75
CA GLN A 63 6.89 22.14 15.13
C GLN A 63 5.46 21.68 15.45
N ILE A 64 5.23 20.36 15.42
CA ILE A 64 3.95 19.72 15.72
C ILE A 64 3.58 19.89 17.20
N GLU A 65 4.54 19.77 18.12
CA GLU A 65 4.32 19.93 19.55
C GLU A 65 3.81 21.35 19.89
N ARG A 66 4.37 22.38 19.24
CA ARG A 66 3.93 23.78 19.38
C ARG A 66 2.56 24.06 18.77
N GLU A 67 2.14 23.29 17.77
CA GLU A 67 0.80 23.39 17.18
C GLU A 67 -0.24 22.64 18.02
N ALA A 68 0.13 21.51 18.63
CA ALA A 68 -0.73 20.74 19.52
C ALA A 68 -1.06 21.47 20.82
N GLU A 69 -0.12 22.25 21.38
CA GLU A 69 -0.36 23.11 22.55
C GLU A 69 -1.42 24.21 22.32
N LYS A 70 -1.69 24.57 21.05
CA LYS A 70 -2.64 25.64 20.69
C LYS A 70 -4.09 25.17 20.52
N GLN A 71 -4.37 23.86 20.52
CA GLN A 71 -5.73 23.35 20.31
C GLN A 71 -6.49 23.12 21.64
N PRO A 72 -7.76 23.53 21.75
CA PRO A 72 -8.54 23.32 22.98
C PRO A 72 -8.96 21.84 23.16
N LYS A 73 -8.84 21.33 24.39
CA LYS A 73 -9.07 19.92 24.76
C LYS A 73 -10.52 19.45 24.51
N ALA A 74 -10.65 18.25 23.95
CA ALA A 74 -11.93 17.57 23.67
C ALA A 74 -12.64 17.03 24.94
N LYS A 75 -13.98 16.98 24.92
CA LYS A 75 -14.84 16.52 26.03
C LYS A 75 -14.91 14.98 26.14
N ALA A 76 -15.06 14.50 27.38
CA ALA A 76 -15.05 13.09 27.78
C ALA A 76 -16.23 12.23 27.25
N PRO A 77 -16.04 10.91 27.06
CA PRO A 77 -17.05 10.01 26.49
C PRO A 77 -18.04 9.47 27.54
N LYS A 78 -19.26 9.12 27.09
CA LYS A 78 -20.31 8.50 27.93
C LYS A 78 -20.24 6.95 27.89
N LYS A 79 -20.53 6.32 29.03
CA LYS A 79 -20.52 4.86 29.30
C LYS A 79 -21.56 4.07 28.48
N ILE A 80 -21.21 2.83 28.12
CA ILE A 80 -22.02 1.83 27.40
C ILE A 80 -22.42 0.69 28.38
N PRO A 81 -23.67 0.19 28.38
CA PRO A 81 -24.10 -0.90 29.27
C PRO A 81 -23.90 -2.31 28.67
N GLU A 82 -23.93 -3.35 29.53
CA GLU A 82 -23.62 -4.76 29.23
C GLU A 82 -24.63 -5.49 28.31
N ARG A 83 -24.13 -6.51 27.60
CA ARG A 83 -24.79 -7.27 26.50
C ARG A 83 -25.97 -8.13 26.95
N SER A 84 -27.11 -8.00 26.26
CA SER A 84 -28.25 -8.95 26.30
C SER A 84 -28.35 -9.77 25.00
N SER A 85 -28.81 -11.01 25.09
CA SER A 85 -28.94 -12.01 24.00
C SER A 85 -30.13 -11.80 23.04
N ALA A 86 -30.57 -10.56 22.83
CA ALA A 86 -31.66 -10.19 21.91
C ALA A 86 -31.12 -9.27 20.80
N PRO A 87 -31.68 -9.31 19.57
CA PRO A 87 -31.17 -8.50 18.45
C PRO A 87 -31.24 -7.00 18.80
N GLY A 88 -30.07 -6.40 18.95
CA GLY A 88 -29.91 -4.99 19.29
C GLY A 88 -29.73 -4.11 18.06
N ARG A 89 -30.29 -2.90 18.10
CA ARG A 89 -30.11 -1.84 17.08
C ARG A 89 -29.07 -0.82 17.55
N THR A 90 -28.14 -0.40 16.69
CA THR A 90 -27.37 0.83 16.91
C THR A 90 -28.21 2.07 16.56
N ALA A 91 -27.79 3.25 17.03
CA ALA A 91 -28.44 4.53 16.69
C ALA A 91 -28.45 4.85 15.17
N ARG A 92 -27.74 4.07 14.35
CA ARG A 92 -27.72 4.14 12.87
C ARG A 92 -28.33 2.91 12.20
N GLY A 93 -29.11 2.09 12.93
CA GLY A 93 -29.86 0.96 12.36
C GLY A 93 -29.03 -0.28 12.01
N THR A 94 -27.79 -0.38 12.47
CA THR A 94 -26.94 -1.57 12.21
C THR A 94 -27.23 -2.66 13.25
N SER A 95 -27.39 -3.90 12.78
CA SER A 95 -27.64 -5.08 13.64
C SER A 95 -26.38 -5.57 14.34
N MET A 96 -26.51 -5.94 15.61
CA MET A 96 -25.52 -6.71 16.35
C MET A 96 -26.12 -8.11 16.64
N GLY A 97 -25.79 -9.10 15.81
CA GLY A 97 -26.07 -10.53 16.03
C GLY A 97 -26.96 -11.25 14.98
N GLY A 98 -26.52 -12.46 14.59
CA GLY A 98 -27.30 -13.71 14.57
C GLY A 98 -28.40 -14.03 13.55
N ALA A 99 -28.87 -13.12 12.69
CA ALA A 99 -29.88 -13.48 11.68
C ALA A 99 -29.21 -13.96 10.38
N ALA A 100 -29.49 -15.20 9.96
CA ALA A 100 -28.77 -15.88 8.88
C ALA A 100 -29.36 -15.59 7.49
N SER A 101 -30.62 -15.17 7.37
CA SER A 101 -31.27 -14.90 6.08
C SER A 101 -31.91 -13.49 5.96
N ALA A 102 -32.06 -13.00 4.72
CA ALA A 102 -32.69 -11.71 4.43
C ALA A 102 -34.13 -11.61 4.96
N LYS A 103 -34.90 -12.72 4.89
CA LYS A 103 -36.26 -12.80 5.45
C LYS A 103 -36.29 -12.72 6.98
N GLU A 104 -35.37 -13.37 7.66
CA GLU A 104 -35.25 -13.30 9.13
C GLU A 104 -34.86 -11.90 9.60
N ARG A 105 -34.00 -11.21 8.85
CA ARG A 105 -33.61 -9.83 9.14
C ARG A 105 -34.78 -8.86 9.01
N THR A 106 -35.55 -8.96 7.93
CA THR A 106 -36.74 -8.12 7.76
C THR A 106 -37.83 -8.43 8.77
N ALA A 107 -38.02 -9.71 9.13
CA ALA A 107 -38.92 -10.10 10.21
C ALA A 107 -38.49 -9.51 11.57
N ALA A 108 -37.18 -9.30 11.78
CA ALA A 108 -36.62 -8.58 12.92
C ALA A 108 -36.61 -7.04 12.75
N GLY A 109 -37.24 -6.51 11.71
CA GLY A 109 -37.29 -5.07 11.41
C GLY A 109 -35.94 -4.47 11.03
N LEU A 110 -35.02 -5.27 10.50
CA LEU A 110 -33.71 -4.85 10.01
C LEU A 110 -33.72 -4.80 8.48
N ASN A 111 -32.79 -4.04 7.90
CA ASN A 111 -32.62 -4.04 6.45
C ASN A 111 -32.27 -5.46 5.97
N PRO A 112 -32.89 -5.94 4.87
CA PRO A 112 -32.71 -7.29 4.35
C PRO A 112 -31.24 -7.62 4.07
N VAL A 113 -30.46 -6.61 3.63
CA VAL A 113 -29.01 -6.67 3.43
C VAL A 113 -28.32 -5.67 4.37
N ALA A 114 -27.27 -6.09 5.08
CA ALA A 114 -26.56 -5.22 6.01
C ALA A 114 -25.91 -4.03 5.31
N GLY A 115 -26.28 -2.82 5.73
CA GLY A 115 -25.64 -1.57 5.26
C GLY A 115 -26.15 -1.08 3.90
N LEU A 116 -27.23 -1.66 3.38
CA LEU A 116 -27.96 -1.16 2.21
C LEU A 116 -29.39 -0.81 2.64
N ASP A 117 -29.91 0.32 2.14
CA ASP A 117 -31.27 0.78 2.44
C ASP A 117 -32.20 0.39 1.29
N ILE A 118 -32.69 -0.85 1.34
CA ILE A 118 -33.50 -1.48 0.30
C ILE A 118 -34.67 -2.23 0.94
N SER A 119 -35.82 -2.29 0.26
CA SER A 119 -36.98 -3.05 0.74
C SER A 119 -36.80 -4.56 0.55
N LEU A 120 -37.62 -5.39 1.21
CA LEU A 120 -37.59 -6.85 1.01
C LEU A 120 -37.98 -7.22 -0.43
N GLU A 121 -38.95 -6.51 -1.01
CA GLU A 121 -39.35 -6.70 -2.41
C GLU A 121 -38.24 -6.24 -3.38
N ASP A 122 -37.49 -5.18 -3.05
CA ASP A 122 -36.29 -4.79 -3.81
C ASP A 122 -35.17 -5.82 -3.67
N ALA A 123 -34.94 -6.37 -2.47
CA ALA A 123 -33.97 -7.44 -2.23
C ALA A 123 -34.34 -8.74 -2.96
N GLU A 124 -35.63 -9.07 -3.06
CA GLU A 124 -36.14 -10.21 -3.80
C GLU A 124 -36.16 -9.96 -5.32
N SER A 125 -36.40 -8.71 -5.77
CA SER A 125 -36.42 -8.34 -7.20
C SER A 125 -35.02 -8.04 -7.78
N ILE A 126 -34.02 -7.72 -6.95
CA ILE A 126 -32.59 -7.70 -7.29
C ILE A 126 -32.13 -9.05 -7.86
N SER A 127 -32.85 -10.15 -7.58
CA SER A 127 -32.61 -11.45 -8.22
C SER A 127 -32.87 -11.48 -9.73
N SER A 128 -33.52 -10.47 -10.30
CA SER A 128 -33.98 -10.48 -11.70
C SER A 128 -33.52 -9.29 -12.56
N GLY A 129 -32.83 -8.30 -12.00
CA GLY A 129 -32.39 -7.12 -12.74
C GLY A 129 -31.05 -6.54 -12.24
N GLY A 130 -29.98 -6.81 -12.98
CA GLY A 130 -28.84 -5.89 -13.11
C GLY A 130 -27.92 -5.62 -11.92
N VAL A 131 -28.09 -6.26 -10.76
CA VAL A 131 -27.16 -6.16 -9.61
C VAL A 131 -26.76 -7.55 -9.11
N THR A 132 -26.31 -8.42 -10.01
CA THR A 132 -26.22 -9.86 -9.74
C THR A 132 -24.83 -10.30 -9.29
N ALA A 133 -23.73 -9.81 -9.88
CA ALA A 133 -22.40 -10.33 -9.57
C ALA A 133 -21.88 -9.88 -8.19
N THR A 134 -22.05 -8.59 -7.85
CA THR A 134 -21.61 -8.05 -6.55
C THR A 134 -22.44 -8.61 -5.41
N VAL A 135 -23.77 -8.66 -5.58
CA VAL A 135 -24.68 -9.20 -4.57
C VAL A 135 -24.54 -10.71 -4.45
N ALA A 136 -24.38 -11.47 -5.55
CA ALA A 136 -24.13 -12.90 -5.46
C ALA A 136 -22.75 -13.22 -4.89
N ALA A 137 -21.70 -12.45 -5.20
CA ALA A 137 -20.38 -12.64 -4.61
C ALA A 137 -20.38 -12.27 -3.11
N LEU A 138 -21.04 -11.17 -2.72
CA LEU A 138 -21.25 -10.82 -1.30
C LEU A 138 -22.09 -11.87 -0.58
N SER A 139 -23.19 -12.32 -1.19
CA SER A 139 -24.09 -13.31 -0.60
C SER A 139 -23.37 -14.65 -0.46
N ALA A 140 -22.68 -15.13 -1.50
CA ALA A 140 -21.89 -16.36 -1.44
C ALA A 140 -20.77 -16.29 -0.40
N LEU A 141 -20.10 -15.14 -0.24
CA LEU A 141 -19.01 -14.96 0.73
C LEU A 141 -19.52 -14.80 2.17
N ILE A 142 -20.75 -14.30 2.34
CA ILE A 142 -21.47 -14.26 3.62
C ILE A 142 -22.06 -15.64 3.95
N GLU A 143 -22.53 -16.38 2.95
CA GLU A 143 -23.12 -17.72 3.06
C GLU A 143 -22.05 -18.82 3.22
N SER A 144 -20.81 -18.62 2.76
CA SER A 144 -19.75 -19.63 2.75
C SER A 144 -19.15 -19.98 4.13
N GLY A 145 -19.66 -19.45 5.24
CA GLY A 145 -19.10 -19.73 6.56
C GLY A 145 -17.67 -19.15 6.74
N ASN A 146 -16.82 -19.80 7.54
CA ASN A 146 -15.45 -19.33 7.79
C ASN A 146 -14.73 -19.09 6.44
N PRO A 147 -14.31 -17.85 6.13
CA PRO A 147 -13.71 -17.51 4.84
C PRO A 147 -12.41 -18.26 4.54
N LEU A 148 -11.79 -18.88 5.55
CA LEU A 148 -10.63 -19.76 5.39
C LEU A 148 -11.01 -21.16 4.90
N HIS A 149 -12.27 -21.58 4.99
CA HIS A 149 -12.71 -22.89 4.53
C HIS A 149 -13.25 -22.78 3.11
N LYS A 150 -12.47 -23.22 2.14
CA LYS A 150 -12.90 -23.30 0.74
C LYS A 150 -13.00 -24.76 0.34
N ASP A 151 -14.19 -25.19 -0.08
CA ASP A 151 -14.46 -26.58 -0.49
C ASP A 151 -14.08 -27.64 0.56
N GLY A 152 -14.17 -27.29 1.86
CA GLY A 152 -13.81 -28.16 2.98
C GLY A 152 -12.32 -28.20 3.33
N VAL A 153 -11.47 -27.44 2.61
CA VAL A 153 -10.05 -27.29 2.89
C VAL A 153 -9.81 -25.98 3.64
N LEU A 154 -9.09 -26.06 4.76
CA LEU A 154 -8.63 -24.89 5.50
C LEU A 154 -7.47 -24.24 4.73
N TRP A 155 -7.61 -22.95 4.43
CA TRP A 155 -6.56 -22.14 3.83
C TRP A 155 -5.35 -22.10 4.76
N THR A 156 -4.19 -22.42 4.19
CA THR A 156 -2.91 -22.35 4.88
C THR A 156 -2.06 -21.24 4.27
N PRO A 157 -1.46 -20.36 5.09
CA PRO A 157 -0.48 -19.39 4.61
C PRO A 157 0.59 -20.03 3.75
N HIS A 158 0.85 -19.43 2.59
CA HIS A 158 2.02 -19.79 1.80
C HIS A 158 3.27 -19.34 2.55
N ARG A 159 4.19 -20.28 2.79
CA ARG A 159 5.47 -20.02 3.47
C ARG A 159 6.61 -20.30 2.49
N PRO A 160 7.14 -19.26 1.81
CA PRO A 160 8.20 -19.43 0.84
C PRO A 160 9.48 -19.93 1.51
N THR A 161 10.25 -20.77 0.81
CA THR A 161 11.61 -21.14 1.25
C THR A 161 12.48 -19.89 1.22
N ARG A 162 13.06 -19.53 2.36
CA ARG A 162 13.92 -18.35 2.47
C ARG A 162 15.36 -18.71 2.10
N PRO A 163 16.08 -17.83 1.39
CA PRO A 163 17.50 -18.02 1.16
C PRO A 163 18.29 -18.00 2.48
N GLU A 164 19.47 -18.60 2.49
CA GLU A 164 20.41 -18.42 3.60
C GLU A 164 20.77 -16.93 3.74
N LYS A 165 20.86 -16.47 4.99
CA LYS A 165 21.16 -15.08 5.34
C LYS A 165 22.59 -14.74 4.94
N SER A 166 22.76 -13.78 4.04
CA SER A 166 24.09 -13.33 3.62
C SER A 166 24.79 -12.42 4.65
N GLU A 167 24.02 -11.78 5.52
CA GLU A 167 24.46 -10.86 6.58
C GLU A 167 23.88 -11.30 7.96
N GLY A 168 23.78 -12.60 8.21
CA GLY A 168 23.25 -13.15 9.45
C GLY A 168 24.21 -13.07 10.64
N GLY A 169 23.70 -13.40 11.83
CA GLY A 169 24.52 -13.54 13.06
C GLY A 169 24.89 -12.23 13.77
N ILE A 170 24.30 -11.10 13.37
CA ILE A 170 24.43 -9.81 14.07
C ILE A 170 23.46 -9.82 15.25
N ALA A 171 23.95 -9.52 16.45
CA ALA A 171 23.11 -9.44 17.66
C ALA A 171 22.30 -8.15 17.68
N ILE A 172 21.04 -8.24 18.12
CA ILE A 172 20.21 -7.05 18.37
C ILE A 172 20.69 -6.43 19.68
N LYS A 173 21.16 -5.18 19.63
CA LYS A 173 21.76 -4.51 20.80
C LYS A 173 21.18 -3.12 20.97
N MET A 174 20.54 -2.92 22.12
CA MET A 174 19.98 -1.63 22.49
C MET A 174 21.07 -0.72 23.05
N VAL A 175 21.08 0.54 22.61
CA VAL A 175 21.88 1.62 23.16
C VAL A 175 20.94 2.59 23.87
N SER A 176 21.08 2.70 25.19
CA SER A 176 20.28 3.61 26.00
C SER A 176 21.00 3.99 27.29
N ASP A 177 20.82 5.23 27.73
CA ASP A 177 21.25 5.69 29.06
C ASP A 177 20.26 5.32 30.17
N PHE A 178 19.10 4.76 29.80
CA PHE A 178 18.04 4.38 30.72
C PHE A 178 18.08 2.89 31.05
N GLU A 179 17.81 2.54 32.31
CA GLU A 179 17.54 1.18 32.75
C GLU A 179 16.03 0.98 32.96
N PRO A 180 15.49 -0.25 32.75
CA PRO A 180 14.10 -0.55 33.05
C PRO A 180 13.73 -0.17 34.49
N ALA A 181 12.66 0.60 34.67
CA ALA A 181 12.24 1.12 35.96
C ALA A 181 10.73 0.97 36.21
N GLY A 182 10.30 1.08 37.47
CA GLY A 182 8.91 0.86 37.86
C GLY A 182 8.47 -0.57 37.58
N ASP A 183 7.35 -0.73 36.87
CA ASP A 183 6.80 -2.05 36.51
C ASP A 183 7.43 -2.66 35.24
N GLN A 184 8.29 -1.91 34.53
CA GLN A 184 8.91 -2.38 33.28
C GLN A 184 9.73 -3.67 33.45
N PRO A 185 10.57 -3.85 34.49
CA PRO A 185 11.35 -5.09 34.64
C PRO A 185 10.47 -6.34 34.70
N THR A 186 9.36 -6.27 35.44
CA THR A 186 8.39 -7.37 35.56
C THR A 186 7.69 -7.61 34.22
N ALA A 187 7.19 -6.54 33.58
CA ALA A 187 6.52 -6.66 32.28
C ALA A 187 7.42 -7.24 31.19
N ILE A 188 8.70 -6.84 31.14
CA ILE A 188 9.67 -7.39 30.20
C ILE A 188 9.86 -8.89 30.46
N LYS A 189 10.06 -9.27 31.72
CA LYS A 189 10.26 -10.67 32.10
C LYS A 189 9.05 -11.53 31.73
N ASP A 190 7.84 -11.10 32.05
CA ASP A 190 6.62 -11.85 31.78
C ASP A 190 6.40 -12.00 30.26
N LEU A 191 6.65 -10.94 29.48
CA LEU A 191 6.53 -10.98 28.02
C LEU A 191 7.56 -11.92 27.37
N VAL A 192 8.81 -11.92 27.85
CA VAL A 192 9.86 -12.82 27.39
C VAL A 192 9.50 -14.27 27.72
N GLU A 193 9.03 -14.53 28.95
CA GLU A 193 8.59 -15.86 29.36
C GLU A 193 7.42 -16.36 28.49
N GLY A 194 6.43 -15.53 28.20
CA GLY A 194 5.34 -15.88 27.29
C GLY A 194 5.82 -16.16 25.86
N VAL A 195 6.84 -15.43 25.38
CA VAL A 195 7.45 -15.69 24.06
C VAL A 195 8.15 -17.07 24.05
N ASP A 196 8.83 -17.44 25.13
CA ASP A 196 9.49 -18.75 25.27
C ASP A 196 8.48 -19.90 25.42
N GLN A 197 7.34 -19.64 26.05
CA GLN A 197 6.21 -20.58 26.15
C GLN A 197 5.38 -20.69 24.86
N ASN A 198 5.71 -19.91 23.83
CA ASN A 198 4.97 -19.79 22.56
C ASN A 198 3.51 -19.33 22.73
N ASP A 199 3.27 -18.40 23.66
CA ASP A 199 1.98 -17.73 23.81
C ASP A 199 1.68 -16.91 22.55
N ARG A 200 0.67 -17.35 21.80
CA ARG A 200 0.36 -16.80 20.46
C ARG A 200 0.00 -15.31 20.49
N THR A 201 -0.69 -14.88 21.54
CA THR A 201 -1.10 -13.49 21.76
C THR A 201 -0.84 -13.15 23.22
N GLN A 202 -0.10 -12.08 23.45
CA GLN A 202 0.12 -11.49 24.77
C GLN A 202 -0.33 -10.03 24.78
N VAL A 203 -0.65 -9.48 25.95
CA VAL A 203 -1.10 -8.09 26.08
C VAL A 203 -0.18 -7.32 27.03
N LEU A 204 0.46 -6.27 26.50
CA LEU A 204 1.13 -5.26 27.31
C LEU A 204 0.13 -4.15 27.65
N LEU A 205 -0.53 -4.28 28.81
CA LEU A 205 -1.43 -3.27 29.35
C LEU A 205 -0.63 -2.13 29.99
N GLY A 206 -0.35 -1.08 29.22
CA GLY A 206 0.49 0.04 29.67
C GLY A 206 -0.20 1.40 29.58
N VAL A 207 -0.25 2.13 30.69
CA VAL A 207 -0.76 3.52 30.72
C VAL A 207 0.07 4.44 29.81
N THR A 208 -0.52 5.53 29.34
CA THR A 208 0.21 6.51 28.53
C THR A 208 1.37 7.10 29.32
N GLY A 209 2.56 7.18 28.70
CA GLY A 209 3.78 7.68 29.35
C GLY A 209 4.55 6.65 30.18
N SER A 210 4.11 5.39 30.28
CA SER A 210 4.83 4.33 31.02
C SER A 210 6.09 3.78 30.33
N GLY A 211 6.47 4.33 29.16
CA GLY A 211 7.60 3.83 28.38
C GLY A 211 7.32 2.50 27.66
N LYS A 212 6.14 2.36 27.03
CA LYS A 212 5.78 1.15 26.26
C LYS A 212 6.78 0.82 25.16
N THR A 213 7.23 1.81 24.38
CA THR A 213 8.26 1.59 23.35
C THR A 213 9.55 1.02 23.93
N PHE A 214 10.01 1.54 25.08
CA PHE A 214 11.21 1.05 25.74
C PHE A 214 11.05 -0.41 26.21
N THR A 215 9.88 -0.74 26.75
CA THR A 215 9.53 -2.13 27.12
C THR A 215 9.57 -3.05 25.91
N MET A 216 8.96 -2.65 24.78
CA MET A 216 9.00 -3.41 23.53
C MET A 216 10.44 -3.62 23.04
N ALA A 217 11.26 -2.55 23.02
CA ALA A 217 12.65 -2.62 22.62
C ALA A 217 13.45 -3.61 23.48
N LYS A 218 13.25 -3.62 24.79
CA LYS A 218 13.90 -4.59 25.69
C LYS A 218 13.46 -6.02 25.45
N VAL A 219 12.19 -6.27 25.17
CA VAL A 219 11.73 -7.62 24.79
C VAL A 219 12.40 -8.08 23.49
N ILE A 220 12.55 -7.19 22.50
CA ILE A 220 13.23 -7.52 21.24
C ILE A 220 14.72 -7.84 21.48
N GLU A 221 15.40 -7.03 22.32
CA GLU A 221 16.79 -7.27 22.71
C GLU A 221 16.95 -8.60 23.47
N GLU A 222 16.13 -8.90 24.47
CA GLU A 222 16.26 -10.14 25.26
C GLU A 222 15.96 -11.40 24.43
N THR A 223 14.99 -11.32 23.52
CA THR A 223 14.58 -12.48 22.70
C THR A 223 15.46 -12.70 21.47
N GLN A 224 16.23 -11.69 21.03
CA GLN A 224 17.05 -11.73 19.81
C GLN A 224 16.25 -12.18 18.56
N ARG A 225 14.98 -11.79 18.47
CA ARG A 225 14.09 -12.13 17.36
C ARG A 225 13.85 -10.91 16.46
N PRO A 226 13.76 -11.08 15.13
CA PRO A 226 13.29 -10.04 14.23
C PRO A 226 11.91 -9.54 14.67
N ALA A 227 11.63 -8.25 14.50
CA ALA A 227 10.39 -7.65 14.98
C ALA A 227 9.65 -6.87 13.89
N LEU A 228 8.32 -6.98 13.88
CA LEU A 228 7.42 -6.15 13.08
C LEU A 228 6.52 -5.35 14.02
N ILE A 229 6.58 -4.04 13.95
CA ILE A 229 5.83 -3.12 14.79
C ILE A 229 4.74 -2.47 13.94
N LEU A 230 3.49 -2.80 14.22
CA LEU A 230 2.33 -2.27 13.53
C LEU A 230 1.82 -1.01 14.23
N ALA A 231 1.75 0.09 13.47
CA ALA A 231 1.19 1.35 13.93
C ALA A 231 -0.08 1.72 13.13
N PRO A 232 -1.08 2.35 13.78
CA PRO A 232 -2.37 2.65 13.15
C PRO A 232 -2.30 3.79 12.12
N ASN A 233 -1.26 4.61 12.16
CA ASN A 233 -1.10 5.77 11.26
C ASN A 233 0.38 6.10 10.98
N LYS A 234 0.63 6.88 9.93
CA LYS A 234 1.99 7.24 9.49
C LYS A 234 2.75 8.10 10.51
N THR A 235 2.05 8.94 11.28
CA THR A 235 2.68 9.82 12.28
C THR A 235 3.29 9.01 13.43
N LEU A 236 2.50 8.12 14.01
CA LEU A 236 2.94 7.24 15.08
C LEU A 236 4.00 6.25 14.57
N ALA A 237 3.85 5.73 13.35
CA ALA A 237 4.88 4.93 12.71
C ALA A 237 6.22 5.67 12.59
N ALA A 238 6.21 6.95 12.19
CA ALA A 238 7.42 7.76 12.08
C ALA A 238 8.07 8.02 13.45
N GLN A 239 7.25 8.27 14.49
CA GLN A 239 7.73 8.44 15.87
C GLN A 239 8.42 7.17 16.37
N LEU A 240 7.74 6.02 16.25
CA LEU A 240 8.30 4.72 16.63
C LEU A 240 9.58 4.43 15.85
N TYR A 241 9.59 4.65 14.53
CA TYR A 241 10.80 4.45 13.71
C TYR A 241 11.97 5.29 14.22
N ALA A 242 11.75 6.56 14.56
CA ALA A 242 12.79 7.43 15.10
C ALA A 242 13.27 6.99 16.50
N GLU A 243 12.37 6.52 17.36
CA GLU A 243 12.71 5.96 18.68
C GLU A 243 13.53 4.67 18.53
N PHE A 244 13.07 3.73 17.71
CA PHE A 244 13.78 2.48 17.45
C PHE A 244 15.14 2.70 16.78
N LYS A 245 15.27 3.67 15.86
CA LYS A 245 16.59 4.03 15.28
C LYS A 245 17.57 4.56 16.33
N LYS A 246 17.09 5.29 17.34
CA LYS A 246 17.94 5.74 18.47
C LYS A 246 18.31 4.59 19.39
N PHE A 247 17.36 3.68 19.65
CA PHE A 247 17.59 2.51 20.50
C PHE A 247 18.52 1.48 19.84
N PHE A 248 18.45 1.28 18.52
CA PHE A 248 19.21 0.26 17.82
C PHE A 248 20.00 0.87 16.65
N PRO A 249 21.00 1.73 16.94
CA PRO A 249 21.75 2.44 15.90
C PRO A 249 22.62 1.51 15.04
N GLU A 250 22.99 0.33 15.56
CA GLU A 250 23.84 -0.65 14.88
C GLU A 250 23.05 -1.78 14.19
N ASN A 251 21.72 -1.80 14.34
CA ASN A 251 20.85 -2.83 13.74
C ASN A 251 19.98 -2.31 12.59
N ALA A 252 19.39 -3.22 11.83
CA ALA A 252 18.52 -2.91 10.70
C ALA A 252 17.11 -2.50 11.17
N VAL A 253 17.00 -1.25 11.64
CA VAL A 253 15.69 -0.60 11.84
C VAL A 253 15.17 -0.06 10.51
N GLU A 254 14.00 -0.51 10.08
CA GLU A 254 13.45 -0.26 8.75
C GLU A 254 12.04 0.33 8.84
N TYR A 255 11.59 0.97 7.76
CA TYR A 255 10.32 1.67 7.69
C TYR A 255 9.46 1.18 6.51
N PHE A 256 8.25 0.70 6.79
CA PHE A 256 7.36 0.11 5.79
C PHE A 256 5.95 0.69 5.86
N VAL A 257 5.74 1.83 5.20
CA VAL A 257 4.43 2.47 5.08
C VAL A 257 4.04 2.65 3.61
N SER A 258 2.84 3.16 3.37
CA SER A 258 2.45 3.57 2.01
C SER A 258 3.41 4.65 1.50
N TYR A 259 4.08 4.32 0.41
CA TYR A 259 4.93 5.19 -0.40
C TYR A 259 4.18 6.24 -1.23
N TYR A 260 2.85 6.32 -1.13
CA TYR A 260 2.12 7.40 -1.78
C TYR A 260 2.01 8.62 -0.87
N ASP A 261 2.41 9.78 -1.38
CA ASP A 261 2.12 11.09 -0.77
C ASP A 261 0.67 11.49 -1.02
N TYR A 262 0.22 11.27 -2.26
CA TYR A 262 -1.16 11.39 -2.68
C TYR A 262 -1.61 10.09 -3.36
N TYR A 263 -2.78 9.59 -3.00
CA TYR A 263 -3.35 8.40 -3.63
C TYR A 263 -4.87 8.52 -3.75
N GLN A 264 -5.32 8.55 -4.99
CA GLN A 264 -6.72 8.47 -5.37
C GLN A 264 -6.94 7.10 -6.04
N PRO A 265 -7.71 6.20 -5.42
CA PRO A 265 -7.99 4.90 -6.01
C PRO A 265 -8.89 5.04 -7.23
N GLU A 266 -8.73 4.13 -8.18
CA GLU A 266 -9.71 3.91 -9.24
C GLU A 266 -11.07 3.58 -8.61
N ALA A 267 -12.14 4.27 -9.03
CA ALA A 267 -13.47 4.03 -8.51
C ALA A 267 -14.53 4.37 -9.56
N TYR A 268 -15.73 3.81 -9.39
CA TYR A 268 -16.89 4.19 -10.16
C TYR A 268 -18.04 4.47 -9.19
N VAL A 269 -18.72 5.60 -9.41
CA VAL A 269 -19.87 6.03 -8.61
C VAL A 269 -21.13 5.89 -9.47
N PRO A 270 -21.90 4.80 -9.34
CA PRO A 270 -23.04 4.53 -10.23
C PRO A 270 -24.11 5.60 -10.18
N ARG A 271 -24.34 6.19 -8.99
CA ARG A 271 -25.37 7.22 -8.78
C ARG A 271 -25.18 8.45 -9.65
N THR A 272 -23.94 8.80 -9.96
CA THR A 272 -23.58 9.99 -10.76
C THR A 272 -22.94 9.63 -12.09
N ASP A 273 -22.91 8.33 -12.44
CA ASP A 273 -22.19 7.78 -13.60
C ASP A 273 -20.76 8.33 -13.74
N THR A 274 -20.06 8.47 -12.61
CA THR A 274 -18.74 9.11 -12.58
C THR A 274 -17.67 8.06 -12.43
N TYR A 275 -16.81 7.93 -13.45
CA TYR A 275 -15.57 7.18 -13.35
C TYR A 275 -14.46 8.07 -12.83
N ILE A 276 -13.76 7.57 -11.81
CA ILE A 276 -12.67 8.25 -11.13
C ILE A 276 -11.39 7.50 -11.48
N GLU A 277 -10.49 8.18 -12.19
CA GLU A 277 -9.19 7.63 -12.55
C GLU A 277 -8.28 7.46 -11.34
N LYS A 278 -7.38 6.47 -11.43
CA LYS A 278 -6.30 6.33 -10.46
C LYS A 278 -5.31 7.47 -10.67
N GLU A 279 -5.07 8.23 -9.63
CA GLU A 279 -4.04 9.25 -9.59
C GLU A 279 -3.19 9.02 -8.34
N SER A 280 -1.86 9.08 -8.48
CA SER A 280 -0.97 8.84 -7.36
C SER A 280 0.36 9.54 -7.54
N SER A 281 0.87 10.10 -6.45
CA SER A 281 2.24 10.61 -6.35
C SER A 281 3.05 9.70 -5.43
N ILE A 282 4.19 9.22 -5.93
CA ILE A 282 5.08 8.32 -5.18
C ILE A 282 6.16 9.14 -4.50
N ASN A 283 6.38 8.84 -3.22
CA ASN A 283 7.50 9.30 -2.44
C ASN A 283 8.68 8.33 -2.60
N GLU A 284 9.67 8.74 -3.39
CA GLU A 284 10.86 7.95 -3.70
C GLU A 284 11.67 7.55 -2.46
N GLN A 285 11.67 8.39 -1.41
CA GLN A 285 12.38 8.09 -0.17
C GLN A 285 11.70 6.95 0.59
N ILE A 286 10.38 6.95 0.67
CA ILE A 286 9.61 5.87 1.31
C ILE A 286 9.67 4.59 0.47
N ASP A 287 9.62 4.68 -0.86
CA ASP A 287 9.79 3.53 -1.75
C ASP A 287 11.13 2.82 -1.51
N ARG A 288 12.22 3.60 -1.44
CA ARG A 288 13.55 3.08 -1.08
C ARG A 288 13.53 2.40 0.30
N MET A 289 12.92 3.01 1.31
CA MET A 289 12.83 2.40 2.65
C MET A 289 12.06 1.08 2.63
N ARG A 290 11.03 0.94 1.79
CA ARG A 290 10.32 -0.34 1.61
C ARG A 290 11.21 -1.40 0.97
N HIS A 291 12.02 -1.03 -0.02
CA HIS A 291 13.00 -1.92 -0.62
C HIS A 291 14.07 -2.36 0.40
N SER A 292 14.57 -1.41 1.21
CA SER A 292 15.47 -1.68 2.33
C SER A 292 14.86 -2.69 3.30
N ALA A 293 13.60 -2.47 3.73
CA ALA A 293 12.90 -3.37 4.65
C ALA A 293 12.78 -4.81 4.12
N THR A 294 12.32 -4.99 2.88
CA THR A 294 12.18 -6.33 2.29
C THR A 294 13.53 -7.03 2.08
N ARG A 295 14.58 -6.27 1.73
CA ARG A 295 15.95 -6.80 1.59
C ARG A 295 16.50 -7.22 2.95
N SER A 296 16.40 -6.36 3.96
CA SER A 296 16.89 -6.64 5.31
C SER A 296 16.29 -7.93 5.88
N LEU A 297 14.98 -8.18 5.66
CA LEU A 297 14.35 -9.46 6.04
C LEU A 297 14.94 -10.69 5.34
N LEU A 298 15.50 -10.56 4.13
CA LEU A 298 16.09 -11.67 3.40
C LEU A 298 17.58 -11.86 3.72
N GLU A 299 18.29 -10.80 4.08
CA GLU A 299 19.75 -10.86 4.25
C GLU A 299 20.20 -10.91 5.71
N ARG A 300 19.41 -10.37 6.64
CA ARG A 300 19.81 -10.14 8.04
C ARG A 300 18.86 -10.80 9.04
N ASP A 301 19.35 -10.98 10.27
CA ASP A 301 18.56 -11.49 11.40
C ASP A 301 18.16 -10.39 12.40
N ASP A 302 18.91 -9.28 12.43
CA ASP A 302 18.73 -8.18 13.36
C ASP A 302 17.78 -7.08 12.84
N VAL A 303 16.61 -7.49 12.36
CA VAL A 303 15.68 -6.61 11.64
C VAL A 303 14.51 -6.18 12.51
N ILE A 304 14.27 -4.87 12.61
CA ILE A 304 13.12 -4.28 13.27
C ILE A 304 12.39 -3.39 12.27
N ILE A 305 11.20 -3.79 11.83
CA ILE A 305 10.41 -3.01 10.87
C ILE A 305 9.29 -2.29 11.59
N VAL A 306 9.21 -0.97 11.43
CA VAL A 306 8.01 -0.20 11.79
C VAL A 306 7.13 -0.05 10.56
N ALA A 307 5.90 -0.55 10.63
CA ALA A 307 4.99 -0.62 9.50
C ALA A 307 3.60 -0.07 9.83
N SER A 308 2.92 0.46 8.81
CA SER A 308 1.48 0.70 8.87
C SER A 308 0.72 -0.53 8.35
N VAL A 309 -0.61 -0.42 8.23
CA VAL A 309 -1.44 -1.40 7.50
C VAL A 309 -0.99 -1.64 6.05
N SER A 310 -0.01 -0.89 5.52
CA SER A 310 0.61 -1.25 4.24
C SER A 310 1.24 -2.65 4.24
N CYS A 311 1.58 -3.23 5.38
CA CYS A 311 2.16 -4.58 5.49
C CYS A 311 1.18 -5.70 5.10
N ILE A 312 -0.14 -5.45 5.16
CA ILE A 312 -1.18 -6.42 4.76
C ILE A 312 -1.63 -6.24 3.30
N TYR A 313 -1.04 -5.30 2.57
CA TYR A 313 -1.31 -5.10 1.14
C TYR A 313 -0.36 -5.93 0.28
N GLY A 314 -0.84 -6.28 -0.91
CA GLY A 314 -0.08 -7.01 -1.91
C GLY A 314 1.26 -6.36 -2.23
N ILE A 315 2.30 -7.19 -2.34
CA ILE A 315 3.63 -6.89 -2.90
C ILE A 315 4.07 -8.10 -3.75
N GLY A 316 5.26 -8.06 -4.37
CA GLY A 316 5.81 -9.21 -5.07
C GLY A 316 5.98 -10.42 -4.16
N SER A 317 5.98 -11.63 -4.74
CA SER A 317 6.29 -12.84 -3.97
C SER A 317 7.78 -12.90 -3.62
N VAL A 318 8.09 -13.51 -2.48
CA VAL A 318 9.48 -13.70 -2.03
C VAL A 318 10.30 -14.47 -3.07
N GLU A 319 9.72 -15.49 -3.69
CA GLU A 319 10.38 -16.29 -4.72
C GLU A 319 10.69 -15.46 -5.95
N THR A 320 9.75 -14.63 -6.41
CA THR A 320 9.98 -13.79 -7.58
C THR A 320 11.02 -12.73 -7.25
N TYR A 321 10.91 -12.09 -6.09
CA TYR A 321 11.85 -11.08 -5.65
C TYR A 321 13.28 -11.64 -5.47
N THR A 322 13.41 -12.86 -4.96
CA THR A 322 14.71 -13.53 -4.76
C THR A 322 15.27 -14.09 -6.08
N ALA A 323 14.44 -14.69 -6.93
CA ALA A 323 14.84 -15.22 -8.24
C ALA A 323 15.28 -14.11 -9.21
N MET A 324 14.74 -12.90 -9.02
CA MET A 324 15.10 -11.71 -9.78
C MET A 324 16.30 -10.96 -9.16
N THR A 325 17.13 -11.65 -8.38
CA THR A 325 18.44 -11.13 -7.95
C THR A 325 19.55 -11.75 -8.77
N PHE A 326 20.58 -10.97 -9.03
CA PHE A 326 21.84 -11.52 -9.52
C PHE A 326 23.00 -10.89 -8.76
N GLN A 327 24.02 -11.70 -8.53
CA GLN A 327 25.22 -11.31 -7.81
C GLN A 327 26.36 -11.14 -8.82
N MET A 328 27.20 -10.14 -8.59
CA MET A 328 28.42 -9.91 -9.33
C MET A 328 29.58 -9.83 -8.33
N GLN A 329 30.70 -10.47 -8.67
CA GLN A 329 31.91 -10.49 -7.87
C GLN A 329 33.12 -10.11 -8.74
N ILE A 330 34.18 -9.63 -8.09
CA ILE A 330 35.45 -9.40 -8.78
C ILE A 330 35.95 -10.74 -9.37
N GLY A 331 36.34 -10.72 -10.64
CA GLY A 331 36.77 -11.90 -11.41
C GLY A 331 35.66 -12.60 -12.21
N ASP A 332 34.39 -12.18 -12.06
CA ASP A 332 33.30 -12.74 -12.87
C ASP A 332 33.47 -12.37 -14.34
N ARG A 333 33.20 -13.34 -15.24
CA ARG A 333 33.15 -13.10 -16.69
C ARG A 333 31.72 -12.84 -17.16
N LEU A 334 31.44 -11.61 -17.58
CA LEU A 334 30.13 -11.12 -17.98
C LEU A 334 30.24 -10.32 -19.29
N ASP A 335 29.38 -10.65 -20.26
CA ASP A 335 29.21 -9.81 -21.44
C ASP A 335 28.50 -8.50 -21.04
N GLN A 336 29.11 -7.36 -21.40
CA GLN A 336 28.57 -6.05 -21.05
C GLN A 336 27.13 -5.89 -21.53
N ARG A 337 26.81 -6.29 -22.77
CA ARG A 337 25.47 -6.09 -23.35
C ARG A 337 24.43 -6.97 -22.68
N ALA A 338 24.80 -8.20 -22.31
CA ALA A 338 23.96 -9.08 -21.51
C ALA A 338 23.63 -8.44 -20.16
N LEU A 339 24.63 -7.91 -19.44
CA LEU A 339 24.41 -7.23 -18.16
C LEU A 339 23.46 -6.02 -18.30
N LEU A 340 23.59 -5.21 -19.37
CA LEU A 340 22.63 -4.11 -19.61
C LEU A 340 21.21 -4.62 -19.88
N ALA A 341 21.07 -5.72 -20.61
CA ALA A 341 19.76 -6.32 -20.88
C ALA A 341 19.12 -6.87 -19.60
N ASP A 342 19.92 -7.48 -18.72
CA ASP A 342 19.46 -8.00 -17.43
C ASP A 342 19.04 -6.86 -16.50
N LEU A 343 19.79 -5.74 -16.45
CA LEU A 343 19.38 -4.54 -15.71
C LEU A 343 18.04 -3.98 -16.20
N VAL A 344 17.82 -3.93 -17.52
CA VAL A 344 16.54 -3.50 -18.11
C VAL A 344 15.41 -4.48 -17.75
N ALA A 345 15.68 -5.80 -17.76
CA ALA A 345 14.72 -6.80 -17.33
C ALA A 345 14.32 -6.62 -15.84
N GLN A 346 15.26 -6.14 -15.01
CA GLN A 346 15.04 -5.75 -13.62
C GLN A 346 14.40 -4.37 -13.43
N GLN A 347 13.89 -3.75 -14.50
CA GLN A 347 13.25 -2.43 -14.51
C GLN A 347 14.17 -1.26 -14.17
N TYR A 348 15.49 -1.42 -14.33
CA TYR A 348 16.40 -0.27 -14.29
C TYR A 348 16.34 0.50 -15.60
N LYS A 349 16.40 1.83 -15.49
CA LYS A 349 16.40 2.73 -16.65
C LYS A 349 17.82 3.14 -17.01
N ARG A 350 18.19 3.07 -18.29
CA ARG A 350 19.45 3.66 -18.75
C ARG A 350 19.33 5.19 -18.74
N GLN A 351 20.14 5.89 -17.94
CA GLN A 351 20.16 7.35 -17.86
C GLN A 351 21.59 7.88 -17.80
N ASP A 352 22.11 8.34 -18.93
CA ASP A 352 23.50 8.81 -19.02
C ASP A 352 23.71 10.21 -18.39
N ILE A 353 22.69 11.08 -18.50
CA ILE A 353 22.72 12.47 -18.01
C ILE A 353 22.20 12.56 -16.57
N ASN A 354 20.94 12.18 -16.35
CA ASN A 354 20.28 12.27 -15.06
C ASN A 354 20.49 10.97 -14.27
N PHE A 355 21.63 10.82 -13.59
CA PHE A 355 21.91 9.58 -12.87
C PHE A 355 21.20 9.56 -11.50
N VAL A 356 20.06 8.86 -11.44
CA VAL A 356 19.18 8.77 -10.26
C VAL A 356 18.97 7.33 -9.82
N ARG A 357 18.38 7.13 -8.64
CA ARG A 357 18.04 5.80 -8.11
C ARG A 357 17.25 4.98 -9.13
N GLY A 358 17.56 3.69 -9.23
CA GLY A 358 16.90 2.79 -10.19
C GLY A 358 17.35 3.01 -11.64
N SER A 359 18.51 3.64 -11.84
CA SER A 359 19.10 3.84 -13.16
C SER A 359 20.52 3.27 -13.25
N PHE A 360 20.98 3.09 -14.49
CA PHE A 360 22.37 2.78 -14.80
C PHE A 360 22.87 3.63 -15.97
N ARG A 361 24.19 3.77 -16.08
CA ARG A 361 24.84 4.42 -17.22
C ARG A 361 26.14 3.73 -17.58
N VAL A 362 26.60 3.93 -18.81
CA VAL A 362 27.81 3.29 -19.34
C VAL A 362 28.81 4.37 -19.76
N ARG A 363 30.04 4.25 -19.27
CA ARG A 363 31.16 5.15 -19.59
C ARG A 363 32.38 4.31 -20.00
N GLY A 364 32.49 4.02 -21.30
CA GLY A 364 33.52 3.11 -21.82
C GLY A 364 33.36 1.72 -21.21
N ASP A 365 34.40 1.25 -20.52
CA ASP A 365 34.45 -0.08 -19.90
C ASP A 365 33.88 -0.09 -18.47
N THR A 366 33.29 1.02 -18.04
CA THR A 366 32.70 1.17 -16.72
C THR A 366 31.18 1.25 -16.80
N ILE A 367 30.51 0.47 -15.97
CA ILE A 367 29.06 0.53 -15.77
C ILE A 367 28.81 1.09 -14.38
N GLU A 368 28.05 2.19 -14.30
CA GLU A 368 27.60 2.75 -13.03
C GLU A 368 26.14 2.43 -12.82
N ILE A 369 25.81 1.88 -11.65
CA ILE A 369 24.47 1.41 -11.28
C ILE A 369 24.09 2.10 -9.99
N PHE A 370 22.90 2.71 -9.94
CA PHE A 370 22.34 3.28 -8.72
C PHE A 370 21.23 2.33 -8.21
N PRO A 371 21.51 1.47 -7.21
CA PRO A 371 20.58 0.45 -6.76
C PRO A 371 19.30 1.04 -6.15
N ALA A 372 18.17 0.33 -6.28
CA ALA A 372 16.88 0.77 -5.76
C ALA A 372 16.82 0.91 -4.22
N HIS A 373 17.71 0.23 -3.50
CA HIS A 373 17.70 0.14 -2.04
C HIS A 373 18.71 1.09 -1.35
N LEU A 374 19.61 1.74 -2.09
CA LEU A 374 20.61 2.65 -1.51
C LEU A 374 20.15 4.12 -1.59
N GLU A 375 20.60 4.93 -0.63
CA GLU A 375 20.27 6.36 -0.53
C GLU A 375 21.21 7.24 -1.33
N ASP A 376 22.49 7.14 -1.01
CA ASP A 376 23.55 8.09 -1.32
C ASP A 376 24.80 7.36 -1.84
N ARG A 377 24.63 6.11 -2.25
CA ARG A 377 25.68 5.22 -2.74
C ARG A 377 25.25 4.57 -4.04
N ALA A 378 26.15 4.61 -5.01
CA ALA A 378 26.06 3.90 -6.27
C ALA A 378 27.29 3.01 -6.43
N TRP A 379 27.18 2.04 -7.34
CA TRP A 379 28.26 1.11 -7.63
C TRP A 379 28.84 1.38 -9.01
N ARG A 380 30.16 1.39 -9.08
CA ARG A 380 30.93 1.47 -10.30
C ARG A 380 31.58 0.12 -10.55
N ILE A 381 31.17 -0.54 -11.63
CA ILE A 381 31.69 -1.82 -12.08
C ILE A 381 32.68 -1.52 -13.21
N SER A 382 33.97 -1.70 -12.93
CA SER A 382 35.04 -1.58 -13.93
C SER A 382 35.29 -2.93 -14.57
N MET A 383 35.20 -3.00 -15.90
CA MET A 383 35.44 -4.22 -16.67
C MET A 383 36.75 -4.14 -17.46
N PHE A 384 37.41 -5.28 -17.64
CA PHE A 384 38.51 -5.45 -18.58
C PHE A 384 38.13 -6.54 -19.59
N GLY A 385 37.72 -6.14 -20.79
CA GLY A 385 37.12 -7.06 -21.76
C GLY A 385 35.78 -7.59 -21.25
N ASP A 386 35.73 -8.88 -20.91
CA ASP A 386 34.56 -9.56 -20.33
C ASP A 386 34.70 -9.84 -18.84
N GLU A 387 35.76 -9.39 -18.15
CA GLU A 387 36.01 -9.69 -16.73
C GLU A 387 35.78 -8.47 -15.83
N ILE A 388 35.13 -8.65 -14.67
CA ILE A 388 35.02 -7.60 -13.64
C ILE A 388 36.38 -7.46 -12.92
N GLU A 389 37.04 -6.33 -13.10
CA GLU A 389 38.32 -6.02 -12.45
C GLU A 389 38.10 -5.40 -11.06
N GLN A 390 37.13 -4.49 -10.94
CA GLN A 390 36.93 -3.73 -9.71
C GLN A 390 35.47 -3.33 -9.51
N ILE A 391 35.00 -3.42 -8.27
CA ILE A 391 33.70 -2.88 -7.85
C ILE A 391 33.96 -1.79 -6.80
N THR A 392 33.59 -0.55 -7.13
CA THR A 392 33.78 0.61 -6.25
C THR A 392 32.44 1.19 -5.84
N GLU A 393 32.27 1.44 -4.55
CA GLU A 393 31.16 2.25 -4.04
C GLU A 393 31.53 3.73 -4.09
N PHE A 394 30.60 4.57 -4.54
CA PHE A 394 30.81 6.01 -4.63
C PHE A 394 29.52 6.81 -4.39
N ASP A 395 29.67 8.08 -4.01
CA ASP A 395 28.57 9.03 -3.89
C ASP A 395 28.13 9.51 -5.30
N PRO A 396 26.88 9.30 -5.72
CA PRO A 396 26.39 9.66 -7.05
C PRO A 396 26.31 11.18 -7.30
N LEU A 397 26.24 11.99 -6.24
CA LEU A 397 26.19 13.46 -6.31
C LEU A 397 27.59 14.05 -6.41
N THR A 398 28.53 13.62 -5.55
CA THR A 398 29.89 14.21 -5.48
C THR A 398 30.91 13.46 -6.34
N GLY A 399 30.64 12.20 -6.69
CA GLY A 399 31.59 11.31 -7.38
C GLY A 399 32.69 10.76 -6.47
N GLN A 400 32.68 11.07 -5.17
CA GLN A 400 33.69 10.62 -4.23
C GLN A 400 33.58 9.11 -3.99
N LYS A 401 34.70 8.40 -4.07
CA LYS A 401 34.79 6.98 -3.74
C LYS A 401 34.64 6.79 -2.23
N THR A 402 33.79 5.85 -1.81
CA THR A 402 33.48 5.57 -0.40
C THR A 402 34.06 4.24 0.06
N GLY A 403 34.24 3.28 -0.86
CA GLY A 403 34.88 2.00 -0.55
C GLY A 403 35.06 1.10 -1.78
N GLU A 404 35.80 0.01 -1.59
CA GLU A 404 35.95 -1.07 -2.56
C GLU A 404 35.18 -2.29 -2.08
N LEU A 405 34.37 -2.89 -2.95
CA LEU A 405 33.51 -4.03 -2.64
C LEU A 405 34.04 -5.27 -3.35
N LYS A 406 33.97 -6.43 -2.69
CA LYS A 406 34.34 -7.72 -3.30
C LYS A 406 33.23 -8.27 -4.19
N SER A 407 31.99 -7.97 -3.83
CA SER A 407 30.80 -8.42 -4.53
C SER A 407 29.64 -7.47 -4.27
N VAL A 408 28.68 -7.44 -5.19
CA VAL A 408 27.40 -6.74 -5.04
C VAL A 408 26.26 -7.65 -5.46
N LYS A 409 25.09 -7.48 -4.82
CA LYS A 409 23.85 -8.16 -5.20
C LYS A 409 22.84 -7.12 -5.68
N ILE A 410 22.36 -7.28 -6.90
CA ILE A 410 21.37 -6.40 -7.51
C ILE A 410 19.99 -6.99 -7.29
N TYR A 411 19.08 -6.14 -6.81
CA TYR A 411 17.67 -6.43 -6.62
C TYR A 411 16.85 -5.73 -7.69
N ALA A 412 15.68 -6.28 -8.02
CA ALA A 412 14.72 -5.64 -8.90
C ALA A 412 14.38 -4.20 -8.47
N ASN A 413 14.24 -3.30 -9.43
CA ASN A 413 13.89 -1.89 -9.20
C ASN A 413 12.40 -1.68 -8.86
N SER A 414 11.64 -2.75 -8.66
CA SER A 414 10.25 -2.73 -8.26
C SER A 414 9.90 -4.04 -7.55
N HIS A 415 8.99 -3.99 -6.57
CA HIS A 415 8.42 -5.21 -5.98
C HIS A 415 7.51 -5.98 -6.94
N TYR A 416 7.08 -5.41 -8.07
CA TYR A 416 6.12 -6.04 -8.99
C TYR A 416 6.74 -6.56 -10.29
N VAL A 417 8.07 -6.69 -10.34
CA VAL A 417 8.73 -7.22 -11.53
C VAL A 417 8.33 -8.68 -11.73
N THR A 418 7.79 -8.99 -12.92
CA THR A 418 7.32 -10.33 -13.28
C THR A 418 8.18 -10.89 -14.41
N PRO A 419 8.74 -12.11 -14.28
CA PRO A 419 9.49 -12.74 -15.36
C PRO A 419 8.65 -12.93 -16.63
N ARG A 420 9.29 -12.81 -17.80
CA ARG A 420 8.61 -12.89 -19.10
C ARG A 420 7.83 -14.20 -19.33
N PRO A 421 8.32 -15.39 -18.92
CA PRO A 421 7.53 -16.63 -19.01
C PRO A 421 6.21 -16.56 -18.21
N THR A 422 6.28 -16.06 -16.98
CA THR A 422 5.11 -15.87 -16.10
C THR A 422 4.13 -14.87 -16.70
N LEU A 423 4.64 -13.76 -17.25
CA LEU A 423 3.80 -12.76 -17.92
C LEU A 423 3.05 -13.36 -19.13
N ASN A 424 3.72 -14.16 -19.96
CA ASN A 424 3.09 -14.81 -21.11
C ASN A 424 1.99 -15.80 -20.71
N GLN A 425 2.16 -16.49 -19.58
CA GLN A 425 1.12 -17.37 -19.01
C GLN A 425 -0.05 -16.56 -18.44
N ALA A 426 0.24 -15.46 -17.75
CA ALA A 426 -0.78 -14.54 -17.23
C ALA A 426 -1.64 -13.98 -18.36
N ILE A 427 -1.03 -13.51 -19.46
CA ILE A 427 -1.74 -12.97 -20.64
C ILE A 427 -2.76 -13.98 -21.21
N LYS A 428 -2.39 -15.27 -21.31
CA LYS A 428 -3.32 -16.32 -21.78
C LYS A 428 -4.52 -16.45 -20.85
N SER A 429 -4.26 -16.49 -19.54
CA SER A 429 -5.29 -16.66 -18.52
C SER A 429 -6.24 -15.44 -18.43
N ILE A 430 -5.71 -14.23 -18.62
CA ILE A 430 -6.49 -12.98 -18.70
C ILE A 430 -7.38 -13.00 -19.94
N LYS A 431 -6.87 -13.44 -21.10
CA LYS A 431 -7.67 -13.57 -22.34
C LYS A 431 -8.82 -14.56 -22.17
N GLU A 432 -8.61 -15.66 -21.45
CA GLU A 432 -9.64 -16.64 -21.15
C GLU A 432 -10.75 -16.06 -20.25
N GLU A 433 -10.39 -15.41 -19.13
CA GLU A 433 -11.38 -14.79 -18.24
C GLU A 433 -12.14 -13.66 -18.94
N LEU A 434 -11.46 -12.84 -19.75
CA LEU A 434 -12.10 -11.81 -20.57
C LEU A 434 -13.17 -12.44 -21.48
N LYS A 435 -12.82 -13.49 -22.21
CA LYS A 435 -13.77 -14.18 -23.11
C LYS A 435 -15.00 -14.68 -22.34
N HIS A 436 -14.81 -15.32 -21.19
CA HIS A 436 -15.91 -15.80 -20.36
C HIS A 436 -16.79 -14.66 -19.85
N ARG A 437 -16.17 -13.58 -19.35
CA ARG A 437 -16.88 -12.44 -18.79
C ARG A 437 -17.67 -11.66 -19.83
N LEU A 438 -17.14 -11.50 -21.04
CA LEU A 438 -17.87 -10.86 -22.14
C LEU A 438 -19.14 -11.65 -22.52
N GLN A 439 -19.04 -12.98 -22.64
CA GLN A 439 -20.21 -13.82 -22.92
C GLN A 439 -21.28 -13.73 -21.83
N GLU A 440 -20.87 -13.61 -20.57
CA GLU A 440 -21.80 -13.42 -19.44
C GLU A 440 -22.53 -12.08 -19.54
N LEU A 441 -21.79 -10.98 -19.76
CA LEU A 441 -22.35 -9.64 -19.86
C LEU A 441 -23.27 -9.48 -21.08
N GLU A 442 -22.88 -10.01 -22.23
CA GLU A 442 -23.69 -9.99 -23.46
C GLU A 442 -25.01 -10.76 -23.29
N LYS A 443 -24.96 -11.97 -22.72
CA LYS A 443 -26.17 -12.76 -22.43
C LYS A 443 -27.10 -12.08 -21.42
N ALA A 444 -26.54 -11.29 -20.50
CA ALA A 444 -27.30 -10.49 -19.54
C ALA A 444 -27.80 -9.16 -20.12
N GLY A 445 -27.56 -8.86 -21.40
CA GLY A 445 -27.95 -7.60 -22.04
C GLY A 445 -27.12 -6.38 -21.63
N ARG A 446 -25.99 -6.58 -20.94
CA ARG A 446 -25.10 -5.53 -20.40
C ARG A 446 -24.02 -5.15 -21.42
N LEU A 447 -24.48 -4.66 -22.57
CA LEU A 447 -23.63 -4.43 -23.74
C LEU A 447 -22.61 -3.29 -23.53
N LEU A 448 -22.99 -2.25 -22.77
CA LEU A 448 -22.08 -1.13 -22.48
C LEU A 448 -20.90 -1.58 -21.62
N GLU A 449 -21.18 -2.36 -20.58
CA GLU A 449 -20.15 -2.92 -19.69
C GLU A 449 -19.26 -3.93 -20.43
N ALA A 450 -19.84 -4.74 -21.32
CA ALA A 450 -19.07 -5.66 -22.16
C ALA A 450 -18.09 -4.89 -23.06
N GLN A 451 -18.57 -3.87 -23.78
CA GLN A 451 -17.74 -3.05 -24.66
C GLN A 451 -16.63 -2.32 -23.89
N ARG A 452 -16.96 -1.74 -22.73
CA ARG A 452 -16.00 -1.06 -21.85
C ARG A 452 -14.89 -2.01 -21.39
N LEU A 453 -15.27 -3.20 -20.92
CA LEU A 453 -14.35 -4.21 -20.43
C LEU A 453 -13.43 -4.71 -21.55
N GLU A 454 -13.99 -4.98 -22.72
CA GLU A 454 -13.25 -5.47 -23.89
C GLU A 454 -12.18 -4.46 -24.33
N GLN A 455 -12.55 -3.20 -24.52
CA GLN A 455 -11.64 -2.14 -24.95
C GLN A 455 -10.46 -1.98 -23.99
N ARG A 456 -10.76 -1.84 -22.69
CA ARG A 456 -9.73 -1.62 -21.67
C ARG A 456 -8.82 -2.82 -21.51
N THR A 457 -9.37 -4.02 -21.41
CA THR A 457 -8.58 -5.24 -21.18
C THR A 457 -7.70 -5.55 -22.39
N ARG A 458 -8.18 -5.34 -23.62
CA ARG A 458 -7.34 -5.52 -24.82
C ARG A 458 -6.18 -4.53 -24.88
N PHE A 459 -6.43 -3.26 -24.57
CA PHE A 459 -5.38 -2.26 -24.50
C PHE A 459 -4.30 -2.63 -23.45
N ASP A 460 -4.74 -3.05 -22.26
CA ASP A 460 -3.81 -3.52 -21.21
C ASP A 460 -3.00 -4.73 -21.69
N LEU A 461 -3.62 -5.70 -22.34
CA LEU A 461 -2.94 -6.89 -22.90
C LEU A 461 -1.91 -6.53 -23.98
N GLU A 462 -2.23 -5.60 -24.87
CA GLU A 462 -1.28 -5.10 -25.89
C GLU A 462 -0.06 -4.43 -25.22
N MET A 463 -0.30 -3.63 -24.18
CA MET A 463 0.76 -2.98 -23.41
C MET A 463 1.64 -4.00 -22.66
N LEU A 464 1.05 -5.04 -22.06
CA LEU A 464 1.78 -6.13 -21.41
C LEU A 464 2.65 -6.90 -22.41
N GLU A 465 2.14 -7.21 -23.61
CA GLU A 465 2.90 -7.90 -24.66
C GLU A 465 4.07 -7.07 -25.20
N ALA A 466 3.86 -5.76 -25.38
CA ALA A 466 4.86 -4.87 -25.97
C ALA A 466 5.93 -4.42 -24.96
N THR A 467 5.53 -4.07 -23.74
CA THR A 467 6.40 -3.38 -22.76
C THR A 467 6.68 -4.18 -21.50
N GLY A 468 5.93 -5.25 -21.25
CA GLY A 468 6.01 -6.00 -20.00
C GLY A 468 5.23 -5.39 -18.84
N SER A 469 4.55 -4.24 -19.05
CA SER A 469 3.79 -3.55 -18.02
C SER A 469 2.57 -2.79 -18.59
N CYS A 470 1.61 -2.42 -17.75
CA CYS A 470 0.46 -1.60 -18.11
C CYS A 470 0.01 -0.72 -16.93
N ALA A 471 -0.81 0.30 -17.20
CA ALA A 471 -1.39 1.12 -16.15
C ALA A 471 -2.38 0.29 -15.31
N GLY A 472 -2.17 0.25 -14.00
CA GLY A 472 -3.02 -0.56 -13.12
C GLY A 472 -2.75 -2.06 -13.20
N ILE A 473 -1.52 -2.47 -13.56
CA ILE A 473 -1.09 -3.87 -13.66
C ILE A 473 -1.42 -4.70 -12.40
N GLU A 474 -1.50 -4.07 -11.23
CA GLU A 474 -1.86 -4.74 -9.97
C GLU A 474 -3.24 -5.40 -10.01
N ASN A 475 -4.15 -4.96 -10.89
CA ASN A 475 -5.47 -5.59 -11.08
C ASN A 475 -5.39 -6.99 -11.71
N TYR A 476 -4.24 -7.34 -12.28
CA TYR A 476 -3.95 -8.67 -12.82
C TYR A 476 -3.06 -9.51 -11.88
N SER A 477 -2.79 -9.04 -10.66
CA SER A 477 -1.82 -9.64 -9.72
C SER A 477 -2.06 -11.13 -9.44
N ARG A 478 -3.32 -11.60 -9.39
CA ARG A 478 -3.62 -13.05 -9.28
C ARG A 478 -2.87 -13.87 -10.33
N TYR A 479 -2.96 -13.44 -11.59
CA TYR A 479 -2.34 -14.13 -12.70
C TYR A 479 -0.82 -13.98 -12.72
N LEU A 480 -0.32 -12.81 -12.31
CA LEU A 480 1.12 -12.53 -12.26
C LEU A 480 1.82 -13.32 -11.14
N THR A 481 1.11 -13.62 -10.06
CA THR A 481 1.63 -14.38 -8.91
C THR A 481 1.35 -15.88 -9.00
N GLY A 482 0.44 -16.32 -9.87
CA GLY A 482 0.03 -17.72 -9.99
C GLY A 482 -0.89 -18.20 -8.85
N ARG A 483 -1.48 -17.27 -8.08
CA ARG A 483 -2.41 -17.56 -6.98
C ARG A 483 -3.73 -18.12 -7.48
N GLN A 484 -4.41 -18.93 -6.66
CA GLN A 484 -5.74 -19.42 -7.00
C GLN A 484 -6.79 -18.32 -6.83
N PRO A 485 -7.94 -18.39 -7.52
CA PRO A 485 -9.04 -17.46 -7.30
C PRO A 485 -9.46 -17.40 -5.83
N GLY A 486 -9.55 -16.20 -5.27
CA GLY A 486 -9.89 -15.98 -3.86
C GLY A 486 -8.70 -16.00 -2.89
N ASP A 487 -7.53 -16.53 -3.26
CA ASP A 487 -6.33 -16.46 -2.41
C ASP A 487 -5.88 -15.00 -2.24
N PRO A 488 -5.31 -14.63 -1.08
CA PRO A 488 -4.70 -13.32 -0.94
C PRO A 488 -3.43 -13.18 -1.80
N PRO A 489 -3.08 -11.95 -2.23
CA PRO A 489 -1.80 -11.70 -2.86
C PRO A 489 -0.66 -11.85 -1.82
N PRO A 490 0.60 -12.05 -2.27
CA PRO A 490 1.75 -12.03 -1.37
C PRO A 490 1.83 -10.70 -0.61
N THR A 491 2.12 -10.74 0.68
CA THR A 491 2.25 -9.54 1.53
C THR A 491 3.58 -9.52 2.27
N LEU A 492 3.84 -8.46 3.05
CA LEU A 492 5.06 -8.41 3.88
C LEU A 492 5.14 -9.61 4.85
N PHE A 493 4.01 -10.17 5.27
CA PHE A 493 3.97 -11.34 6.16
C PHE A 493 4.58 -12.60 5.55
N GLU A 494 4.69 -12.70 4.22
CA GLU A 494 5.42 -13.82 3.59
C GLU A 494 6.94 -13.64 3.67
N TYR A 495 7.41 -12.39 3.80
CA TYR A 495 8.83 -12.06 4.02
C TYR A 495 9.23 -12.20 5.49
N VAL A 496 8.31 -11.93 6.42
CA VAL A 496 8.56 -11.98 7.86
C VAL A 496 8.87 -13.42 8.30
N PRO A 497 9.95 -13.65 9.08
CA PRO A 497 10.31 -14.98 9.51
C PRO A 497 9.39 -15.55 10.59
N ASP A 498 9.29 -16.88 10.64
CA ASP A 498 8.34 -17.59 11.51
C ASP A 498 8.67 -17.40 13.00
N ASN A 499 9.95 -17.12 13.30
CA ASN A 499 10.43 -16.80 14.64
C ASN A 499 10.34 -15.31 14.98
N ALA A 500 9.81 -14.46 14.09
CA ALA A 500 9.66 -13.03 14.37
C ALA A 500 8.61 -12.76 15.47
N LEU A 501 8.69 -11.58 16.06
CA LEU A 501 7.69 -11.05 16.99
C LEU A 501 6.91 -9.91 16.33
N ILE A 502 5.60 -9.90 16.50
CA ILE A 502 4.78 -8.75 16.14
C ILE A 502 4.44 -7.94 17.37
N PHE A 503 4.65 -6.63 17.31
CA PHE A 503 4.07 -5.70 18.26
C PHE A 503 2.97 -4.91 17.58
N ILE A 504 1.79 -4.87 18.19
CA ILE A 504 0.65 -4.14 17.66
C ILE A 504 0.44 -2.91 18.54
N ASP A 505 0.99 -1.78 18.12
CA ASP A 505 0.85 -0.53 18.87
C ASP A 505 -0.55 0.05 18.71
N GLU A 506 -1.04 0.65 19.79
CA GLU A 506 -2.43 1.07 19.96
C GLU A 506 -3.41 0.02 19.41
N SER A 507 -3.23 -1.23 19.87
CA SER A 507 -3.89 -2.43 19.33
C SER A 507 -5.41 -2.29 19.19
N HIS A 508 -6.06 -1.66 20.18
CA HIS A 508 -7.49 -1.33 20.17
C HIS A 508 -7.98 -0.52 18.95
N VAL A 509 -7.07 0.16 18.24
CA VAL A 509 -7.32 0.85 16.95
C VAL A 509 -6.78 0.04 15.78
N THR A 510 -5.55 -0.45 15.88
CA THR A 510 -4.84 -1.15 14.80
C THR A 510 -5.53 -2.46 14.39
N VAL A 511 -6.00 -3.26 15.35
CA VAL A 511 -6.69 -4.54 15.10
C VAL A 511 -8.01 -4.32 14.34
N PRO A 512 -8.94 -3.43 14.76
CA PRO A 512 -10.12 -3.11 13.95
C PRO A 512 -9.79 -2.53 12.57
N GLN A 513 -8.72 -1.74 12.45
CA GLN A 513 -8.29 -1.16 11.19
C GLN A 513 -7.90 -2.25 10.18
N ILE A 514 -7.11 -3.25 10.59
CA ILE A 514 -6.75 -4.42 9.77
C ILE A 514 -8.00 -5.08 9.18
N GLY A 515 -9.01 -5.36 10.03
CA GLY A 515 -10.27 -5.94 9.58
C GLY A 515 -11.14 -5.01 8.71
N GLY A 516 -10.90 -3.70 8.76
CA GLY A 516 -11.60 -2.69 7.95
C GLY A 516 -11.09 -2.57 6.52
N MET A 517 -9.78 -2.78 6.29
CA MET A 517 -9.14 -2.51 5.00
C MET A 517 -9.73 -3.34 3.86
N TYR A 518 -9.94 -4.64 4.07
CA TYR A 518 -10.53 -5.54 3.06
C TYR A 518 -11.94 -5.13 2.64
N ARG A 519 -12.81 -4.77 3.60
CA ARG A 519 -14.22 -4.46 3.32
C ARG A 519 -14.36 -3.24 2.41
N GLY A 520 -13.55 -2.21 2.64
CA GLY A 520 -13.53 -1.01 1.81
C GLY A 520 -13.02 -1.29 0.39
N ASP A 521 -11.90 -2.02 0.29
CA ASP A 521 -11.29 -2.36 -1.00
C ASP A 521 -12.22 -3.24 -1.86
N PHE A 522 -12.81 -4.27 -1.24
CA PHE A 522 -13.73 -5.20 -1.89
C PHE A 522 -14.95 -4.47 -2.48
N ARG A 523 -15.63 -3.61 -1.71
CA ARG A 523 -16.81 -2.87 -2.19
C ARG A 523 -16.50 -2.01 -3.41
N ARG A 524 -15.35 -1.31 -3.37
CA ARG A 524 -14.89 -0.45 -4.47
C ARG A 524 -14.61 -1.27 -5.73
N LYS A 525 -13.88 -2.39 -5.60
CA LYS A 525 -13.50 -3.24 -6.74
C LYS A 525 -14.66 -4.07 -7.30
N ALA A 526 -15.56 -4.54 -6.45
CA ALA A 526 -16.78 -5.20 -6.87
C ALA A 526 -17.61 -4.28 -7.78
N THR A 527 -17.74 -3.00 -7.41
CA THR A 527 -18.42 -2.00 -8.26
C THR A 527 -17.71 -1.83 -9.61
N LEU A 528 -16.38 -1.74 -9.64
CA LEU A 528 -15.64 -1.66 -10.91
C LEU A 528 -15.85 -2.91 -11.80
N ALA A 529 -15.80 -4.10 -11.22
CA ALA A 529 -16.00 -5.36 -11.94
C ALA A 529 -17.44 -5.57 -12.41
N GLU A 530 -18.40 -5.11 -11.61
CA GLU A 530 -19.81 -5.12 -11.93
C GLU A 530 -20.09 -4.23 -13.14
N TYR A 531 -19.56 -3.02 -13.17
CA TYR A 531 -19.80 -2.07 -14.26
C TYR A 531 -18.79 -2.19 -15.42
N GLY A 532 -18.07 -3.31 -15.54
CA GLY A 532 -17.21 -3.60 -16.69
C GLY A 532 -15.97 -2.69 -16.82
N PHE A 533 -15.53 -2.05 -15.73
CA PHE A 533 -14.25 -1.30 -15.71
C PHE A 533 -13.04 -2.22 -15.50
N ARG A 534 -13.23 -3.35 -14.82
CA ARG A 534 -12.18 -4.35 -14.55
C ARG A 534 -12.73 -5.77 -14.65
N LEU A 535 -11.85 -6.75 -14.86
CA LEU A 535 -12.20 -8.16 -14.73
C LEU A 535 -12.52 -8.52 -13.27
N PRO A 536 -13.33 -9.56 -13.02
CA PRO A 536 -13.60 -10.04 -11.66
C PRO A 536 -12.33 -10.38 -10.85
N SER A 537 -11.26 -10.84 -11.51
CA SER A 537 -9.94 -11.08 -10.90
C SER A 537 -9.37 -9.89 -10.15
N CYS A 538 -9.79 -8.65 -10.46
CA CYS A 538 -9.27 -7.48 -9.78
C CYS A 538 -9.55 -7.51 -8.28
N MET A 539 -10.62 -8.20 -7.84
CA MET A 539 -10.97 -8.37 -6.43
C MET A 539 -9.98 -9.26 -5.67
N ASP A 540 -9.20 -10.09 -6.36
CA ASP A 540 -8.16 -10.92 -5.77
C ASP A 540 -6.87 -10.13 -5.52
N ASN A 541 -6.70 -8.98 -6.17
CA ASN A 541 -5.77 -7.96 -5.69
C ASN A 541 -6.41 -7.28 -4.49
N ARG A 542 -6.01 -7.57 -3.25
CA ARG A 542 -6.67 -7.02 -2.05
C ARG A 542 -5.75 -7.08 -0.85
N PRO A 543 -5.99 -6.28 0.21
CA PRO A 543 -5.35 -6.56 1.49
C PRO A 543 -5.86 -7.89 2.08
N LEU A 544 -5.11 -8.41 3.06
CA LEU A 544 -5.53 -9.58 3.83
C LEU A 544 -6.89 -9.33 4.50
N ARG A 545 -7.70 -10.39 4.58
CA ARG A 545 -8.81 -10.48 5.53
C ARG A 545 -8.24 -10.61 6.93
N PHE A 546 -9.06 -10.32 7.94
CA PHE A 546 -8.62 -10.42 9.33
C PHE A 546 -8.19 -11.84 9.68
N GLU A 547 -8.94 -12.83 9.22
CA GLU A 547 -8.69 -14.26 9.47
C GLU A 547 -7.41 -14.75 8.77
N GLU A 548 -7.12 -14.20 7.59
CA GLU A 548 -5.87 -14.50 6.86
C GLU A 548 -4.67 -13.88 7.59
N TRP A 549 -4.78 -12.62 8.03
CA TRP A 549 -3.76 -11.97 8.84
C TRP A 549 -3.49 -12.72 10.15
N ASP A 550 -4.54 -13.12 10.87
CA ASP A 550 -4.41 -13.87 12.13
C ASP A 550 -3.78 -15.25 11.92
N ALA A 551 -4.05 -15.90 10.79
CA ALA A 551 -3.40 -17.16 10.42
C ALA A 551 -1.92 -16.98 9.98
N MET A 552 -1.58 -15.84 9.38
CA MET A 552 -0.21 -15.54 8.91
C MET A 552 0.73 -15.03 10.00
N ARG A 553 0.22 -14.29 11.00
CA ARG A 553 1.07 -13.66 12.01
C ARG A 553 1.79 -14.70 12.89
N PRO A 554 3.08 -14.50 13.21
CA PRO A 554 3.75 -15.19 14.30
C PRO A 554 3.28 -14.66 15.68
N LEU A 555 4.02 -15.02 16.74
CA LEU A 555 3.73 -14.58 18.10
C LEU A 555 3.59 -13.05 18.15
N SER A 556 2.57 -12.57 18.86
CA SER A 556 2.22 -11.16 18.86
C SER A 556 2.01 -10.61 20.27
N VAL A 557 2.47 -9.39 20.50
CA VAL A 557 2.22 -8.59 21.70
C VAL A 557 1.32 -7.43 21.32
N ALA A 558 0.08 -7.42 21.80
CA ALA A 558 -0.84 -6.30 21.69
C ALA A 558 -0.47 -5.25 22.74
N VAL A 559 -0.23 -4.01 22.29
CA VAL A 559 0.26 -2.93 23.14
C VAL A 559 -0.81 -1.85 23.21
N SER A 560 -1.44 -1.67 24.38
CA SER A 560 -2.48 -0.66 24.56
C SER A 560 -2.70 -0.30 26.03
N ALA A 561 -3.16 0.93 26.26
CA ALA A 561 -3.72 1.33 27.56
C ALA A 561 -5.16 0.83 27.76
N THR A 562 -5.86 0.50 26.67
CA THR A 562 -7.29 0.13 26.66
C THR A 562 -7.52 -0.99 25.64
N PRO A 563 -7.02 -2.22 25.91
CA PRO A 563 -7.06 -3.32 24.95
C PRO A 563 -8.49 -3.66 24.53
N GLY A 564 -8.62 -4.11 23.28
CA GLY A 564 -9.89 -4.51 22.69
C GLY A 564 -10.34 -5.90 23.13
N GLY A 565 -11.57 -6.27 22.79
CA GLY A 565 -12.11 -7.60 23.13
C GLY A 565 -11.30 -8.75 22.51
N TRP A 566 -10.89 -8.62 21.25
CA TRP A 566 -10.10 -9.64 20.54
C TRP A 566 -8.74 -9.94 21.20
N GLU A 567 -8.16 -8.96 21.90
CA GLU A 567 -6.83 -9.09 22.50
C GLU A 567 -6.88 -9.76 23.87
N LEU A 568 -8.06 -9.76 24.51
CA LEU A 568 -8.32 -10.31 25.84
C LEU A 568 -8.97 -11.71 25.79
N GLU A 569 -9.46 -12.11 24.61
CA GLU A 569 -9.94 -13.46 24.29
C GLU A 569 -8.76 -14.37 23.91
#